data_AF-A0A316SX74-F1
#
_entry.id   AF-A0A316SX74-F1
#
_cell.length_a   1.000
_cell.length_b   1.000
_cell.length_c   1.000
_cell.angle_alpha   90.00
_cell.angle_beta   90.00
_cell.angle_gamma   90.00
#
_symmetry.space_group_name_H-M   'P 1'
#
loop_
_entity.id
_entity.type
_entity.pdbx_description
1 polymer ?
#
loop_
_entity_poly.entity_id
_entity_poly.type
_entity_poly.pdbx_seq_one_letter_code
_entity_poly.pdbx_strand_id
1 'polypeptide(L)'
;MAQTSRNFGIINKLKNIVRKTGHVFFRSGRDKGITEAIARKIQKSAYESLHTKRKETFTPPYKEIAEQLQVADDMIYKAAVFRLSRIAANEDRLAADILSILEEELSRTDRSREQLDYVRDKMSYIKKIRNSKP
;
A
#
# COMPACT_ATOMS: atom_id res chain seq x y z
N MET A 1 -20.98 15.68 -9.95
CA MET A 1 -21.13 15.33 -8.53
C MET A 1 -19.92 14.50 -8.09
N ALA A 2 -18.98 15.08 -7.35
CA ALA A 2 -17.78 14.38 -6.88
C ALA A 2 -17.32 14.95 -5.53
N GLN A 3 -18.08 14.66 -4.47
CA GLN A 3 -17.76 15.06 -3.10
C GLN A 3 -18.08 13.96 -2.07
N THR A 4 -18.24 12.70 -2.50
CA THR A 4 -18.61 11.59 -1.60
C THR A 4 -17.45 10.63 -1.29
N SER A 5 -16.33 10.65 -2.01
CA SER A 5 -15.22 9.69 -1.78
C SER A 5 -14.25 10.07 -0.65
N ARG A 6 -14.09 11.37 -0.32
CA ARG A 6 -13.21 11.81 0.79
C ARG A 6 -13.80 11.54 2.18
N ASN A 7 -15.12 11.38 2.28
CA ASN A 7 -15.82 11.24 3.57
C ASN A 7 -15.74 9.82 4.14
N PHE A 8 -15.61 8.78 3.31
CA PHE A 8 -15.53 7.39 3.78
C PHE A 8 -14.22 7.08 4.54
N GLY A 9 -13.11 7.69 4.14
CA GLY A 9 -11.81 7.50 4.81
C GLY A 9 -11.79 8.04 6.24
N ILE A 10 -12.43 9.18 6.47
CA ILE A 10 -12.54 9.82 7.79
C ILE A 10 -13.49 9.00 8.69
N ILE A 11 -14.64 8.57 8.15
CA ILE A 11 -15.62 7.76 8.88
C ILE A 11 -15.02 6.39 9.28
N ASN A 12 -14.25 5.75 8.41
CA ASN A 12 -13.60 4.46 8.73
C ASN A 12 -12.48 4.62 9.77
N LYS A 13 -11.74 5.73 9.75
CA LYS A 13 -10.76 6.06 10.81
C LYS A 13 -11.45 6.31 12.15
N LEU A 14 -12.55 7.08 12.18
CA LEU A 14 -13.35 7.32 13.38
C LEU A 14 -13.94 6.01 13.93
N LYS A 15 -14.54 5.17 13.08
CA LYS A 15 -15.09 3.86 13.47
C LYS A 15 -14.03 2.93 14.05
N ASN A 16 -12.82 2.92 13.50
CA ASN A 16 -11.72 2.09 14.03
C ASN A 16 -11.17 2.60 15.37
N ILE A 17 -11.11 3.92 15.57
CA ILE A 17 -10.72 4.52 16.85
C ILE A 17 -11.78 4.23 17.92
N VAL A 18 -13.06 4.41 17.60
CA VAL A 18 -14.18 4.10 18.51
C VAL A 18 -14.26 2.60 18.81
N ARG A 19 -14.02 1.72 17.82
CA ARG A 19 -13.96 0.25 18.06
C ARG A 19 -12.79 -0.15 18.97
N LYS A 20 -11.59 0.38 18.73
CA LYS A 20 -10.39 0.05 19.53
C LYS A 20 -10.51 0.55 20.96
N THR A 21 -11.07 1.74 21.15
CA THR A 21 -11.28 2.31 22.49
C THR A 21 -12.49 1.68 23.17
N GLY A 22 -13.57 1.40 22.46
CA GLY A 22 -14.80 0.86 23.04
C GLY A 22 -14.69 -0.58 23.55
N HIS A 23 -13.92 -1.45 22.89
CA HIS A 23 -13.92 -2.88 23.25
C HIS A 23 -13.25 -3.23 24.59
N VAL A 24 -12.47 -2.33 25.18
CA VAL A 24 -11.80 -2.58 26.47
C VAL A 24 -12.62 -2.06 27.66
N PHE A 25 -13.61 -1.18 27.45
CA PHE A 25 -14.25 -0.44 28.55
C PHE A 25 -15.76 -0.67 28.74
N PHE A 26 -16.45 -1.42 27.87
CA PHE A 26 -17.88 -1.72 28.06
C PHE A 26 -18.17 -3.00 28.87
N ARG A 27 -17.17 -3.59 29.53
CA ARG A 27 -17.38 -4.61 30.58
C ARG A 27 -17.33 -3.95 31.96
N SER A 28 -18.37 -3.22 32.33
CA SER A 28 -18.95 -3.20 33.68
C SER A 28 -19.97 -2.07 33.74
N GLY A 29 -21.17 -2.38 34.23
CA GLY A 29 -22.27 -1.44 34.31
C GLY A 29 -22.01 -0.23 35.22
N ARG A 30 -22.81 0.80 34.96
CA ARG A 30 -23.03 2.05 35.71
C ARG A 30 -22.13 3.23 35.35
N ASP A 31 -22.75 4.19 34.66
CA ASP A 31 -22.64 5.64 34.81
C ASP A 31 -21.43 6.16 35.57
N LYS A 32 -20.27 6.11 34.93
CA LYS A 32 -19.14 6.97 35.30
C LYS A 32 -18.67 7.66 34.05
N GLY A 33 -19.12 8.90 33.89
CA GLY A 33 -18.61 9.81 32.88
C GLY A 33 -17.09 9.86 32.91
N ILE A 34 -16.50 10.32 31.80
CA ILE A 34 -15.05 10.40 31.61
C ILE A 34 -14.43 11.13 32.80
N THR A 35 -13.83 10.40 33.74
CA THR A 35 -13.12 10.97 34.89
C THR A 35 -11.94 11.79 34.39
N GLU A 36 -11.52 12.82 35.13
CA GLU A 36 -10.41 13.69 34.74
C GLU A 36 -9.13 12.92 34.38
N ALA A 37 -8.82 11.85 35.12
CA ALA A 37 -7.69 10.97 34.82
C ALA A 37 -7.83 10.27 33.44
N ILE A 38 -9.06 9.90 33.06
CA ILE A 38 -9.38 9.31 31.76
C ILE A 38 -9.29 10.38 30.68
N ALA A 39 -9.81 11.59 30.93
CA ALA A 39 -9.71 12.72 30.02
C ALA A 39 -8.23 13.09 29.75
N ARG A 40 -7.40 13.20 30.79
CA ARG A 40 -5.95 13.46 30.67
C ARG A 40 -5.24 12.34 29.91
N LYS A 41 -5.61 11.07 30.12
CA LYS A 41 -5.03 9.93 29.39
C LYS A 41 -5.44 9.93 27.91
N ILE A 42 -6.69 10.28 27.61
CA ILE A 42 -7.17 10.44 26.23
C ILE A 42 -6.46 11.62 25.56
N GLN A 43 -6.35 12.76 26.23
CA GLN A 43 -5.66 13.93 25.71
C GLN A 43 -4.18 13.66 25.48
N LYS A 44 -3.49 12.99 26.42
CA LYS A 44 -2.09 12.59 26.27
C LYS A 44 -1.91 11.60 25.12
N SER A 45 -2.76 10.57 25.02
CA SER A 45 -2.72 9.60 23.92
C SER A 45 -3.04 10.23 22.57
N ALA A 46 -3.97 11.18 22.51
CA ALA A 46 -4.29 11.93 21.31
C ALA A 46 -3.13 12.87 20.91
N TYR A 47 -2.54 13.56 21.88
CA TYR A 47 -1.38 14.42 21.67
C TYR A 47 -0.19 13.61 21.16
N GLU A 48 0.14 12.50 21.80
CA GLU A 48 1.19 11.57 21.35
C GLU A 48 0.85 11.02 19.96
N SER A 49 -0.38 10.59 19.69
CA SER A 49 -0.75 10.10 18.36
C SER A 49 -0.70 11.17 17.26
N LEU A 50 -0.92 12.44 17.60
CA LEU A 50 -0.84 13.58 16.67
C LEU A 50 0.61 14.07 16.48
N HIS A 51 1.43 14.01 17.53
CA HIS A 51 2.80 14.56 17.56
C HIS A 51 3.89 13.51 17.33
N THR A 52 3.61 12.22 17.53
CA THR A 52 4.37 11.19 16.84
C THR A 52 4.04 11.38 15.37
N LYS A 53 4.95 12.01 14.63
CA LYS A 53 4.99 11.85 13.18
C LYS A 53 5.00 10.33 12.97
N ARG A 54 3.83 9.72 12.72
CA ARG A 54 3.81 8.39 12.11
C ARG A 54 4.76 8.58 10.95
N LYS A 55 5.89 7.87 10.96
CA LYS A 55 6.64 7.70 9.72
C LYS A 55 5.57 7.25 8.76
N GLU A 56 5.22 8.10 7.81
CA GLU A 56 4.38 7.66 6.70
C GLU A 56 5.03 6.37 6.29
N THR A 57 4.29 5.27 6.42
CA THR A 57 4.80 3.94 6.12
C THR A 57 5.48 4.12 4.78
N PHE A 58 6.81 4.07 4.74
CA PHE A 58 7.57 4.44 3.56
C PHE A 58 7.20 3.40 2.53
N THR A 59 6.16 3.69 1.76
CA THR A 59 5.65 2.79 0.74
C THR A 59 6.77 2.74 -0.27
N PRO A 60 7.42 1.59 -0.45
CA PRO A 60 8.54 1.53 -1.37
C PRO A 60 8.07 1.99 -2.75
N PRO A 61 8.84 2.84 -3.45
CA PRO A 61 8.37 3.51 -4.68
C PRO A 61 7.80 2.57 -5.75
N TYR A 62 8.25 1.30 -5.80
CA TYR A 62 7.74 0.31 -6.75
C TYR A 62 6.29 -0.10 -6.49
N LYS A 63 5.77 0.02 -5.26
CA LYS A 63 4.39 -0.38 -4.94
C LYS A 63 3.36 0.56 -5.56
N GLU A 64 3.62 1.86 -5.55
CA GLU A 64 2.77 2.85 -6.23
C GLU A 64 2.78 2.64 -7.76
N ILE A 65 3.90 2.19 -8.31
CA ILE A 65 4.00 1.85 -9.74
C ILE A 65 3.25 0.54 -10.03
N ALA A 66 3.31 -0.44 -9.13
CA ALA A 66 2.61 -1.71 -9.29
C ALA A 66 1.09 -1.53 -9.31
N GLU A 67 0.53 -0.55 -8.59
CA GLU A 67 -0.90 -0.21 -8.67
C GLU A 67 -1.32 0.18 -10.10
N GLN A 68 -0.41 0.80 -10.88
CA GLN A 68 -0.68 1.19 -12.27
C GLN A 68 -0.85 -0.01 -13.21
N LEU A 69 -0.42 -1.21 -12.80
CA LEU A 69 -0.67 -2.42 -13.58
C LEU A 69 -2.18 -2.68 -13.68
N GLN A 70 -3.01 -2.27 -12.71
CA GLN A 70 -4.47 -2.48 -12.77
C GLN A 70 -5.18 -1.62 -13.83
N VAL A 71 -4.49 -0.64 -14.40
CA VAL A 71 -5.08 0.26 -15.40
C VAL A 71 -5.25 -0.47 -16.74
N ALA A 72 -6.40 -0.28 -17.39
CA ALA A 72 -6.71 -0.91 -18.67
C ALA A 72 -5.98 -0.27 -19.86
N ASP A 73 -5.53 0.98 -19.72
CA ASP A 73 -4.75 1.70 -20.72
C ASP A 73 -3.39 1.01 -20.94
N ASP A 74 -3.15 0.59 -22.19
CA ASP A 74 -1.97 -0.18 -22.57
C ASP A 74 -0.67 0.60 -22.40
N MET A 75 -0.69 1.92 -22.63
CA MET A 75 0.49 2.75 -22.51
C MET A 75 0.90 2.92 -21.04
N ILE A 76 -0.09 3.12 -20.16
CA ILE A 76 0.14 3.19 -18.71
C ILE A 76 0.64 1.82 -18.20
N TYR A 77 0.03 0.73 -18.63
CA TYR A 77 0.45 -0.62 -18.27
C TYR A 77 1.90 -0.91 -18.68
N LYS A 78 2.25 -0.68 -19.96
CA LYS A 78 3.61 -0.92 -20.48
C LYS A 78 4.63 -0.02 -19.79
N ALA A 79 4.27 1.23 -19.50
CA ALA A 79 5.14 2.15 -18.76
C ALA A 79 5.40 1.64 -17.33
N ALA A 80 4.39 1.13 -16.63
CA ALA A 80 4.53 0.56 -15.30
C ALA A 80 5.46 -0.66 -15.31
N VAL A 81 5.24 -1.61 -16.22
CA VAL A 81 6.11 -2.79 -16.41
C VAL A 81 7.55 -2.37 -16.70
N PHE A 82 7.75 -1.38 -17.58
CA PHE A 82 9.08 -0.85 -17.88
C PHE A 82 9.77 -0.27 -16.64
N ARG A 83 9.09 0.60 -15.88
CA ARG A 83 9.66 1.23 -14.69
C ARG A 83 10.00 0.21 -13.61
N LEU A 84 9.09 -0.74 -13.35
CA LEU A 84 9.32 -1.85 -12.43
C LEU A 84 10.57 -2.65 -12.83
N SER A 85 10.71 -2.97 -14.13
CA SER A 85 11.88 -3.72 -14.61
C SER A 85 13.20 -2.98 -14.39
N ARG A 86 13.22 -1.65 -14.53
CA ARG A 86 14.42 -0.84 -14.29
C ARG A 86 14.78 -0.81 -12.82
N ILE A 87 13.79 -0.68 -11.94
CA ILE A 87 14.02 -0.74 -10.49
C ILE A 87 14.58 -2.11 -10.11
N ALA A 88 13.95 -3.20 -10.53
CA ALA A 88 14.38 -4.56 -10.23
C ALA A 88 15.78 -4.91 -10.79
N ALA A 89 16.14 -4.36 -11.96
CA ALA A 89 17.47 -4.58 -12.54
C ALA A 89 18.58 -3.89 -11.73
N ASN A 90 18.27 -2.74 -11.12
CA ASN A 90 19.25 -1.92 -10.41
C ASN A 90 19.30 -2.23 -8.90
N GLU A 91 18.15 -2.41 -8.24
CA GLU A 91 18.03 -2.57 -6.80
C GLU A 91 17.75 -4.03 -6.40
N ASP A 92 18.79 -4.74 -5.97
CA ASP A 92 18.68 -6.18 -5.67
C ASP A 92 17.75 -6.48 -4.48
N ARG A 93 17.62 -5.54 -3.54
CA ARG A 93 16.71 -5.67 -2.39
C ARG A 93 15.23 -5.71 -2.79
N LEU A 94 14.88 -5.07 -3.90
CA LEU A 94 13.50 -4.94 -4.37
C LEU A 94 13.19 -5.89 -5.52
N ALA A 95 14.23 -6.48 -6.13
CA ALA A 95 14.10 -7.27 -7.34
C ALA A 95 13.23 -8.52 -7.15
N ALA A 96 13.33 -9.21 -6.01
CA ALA A 96 12.55 -10.42 -5.74
C ALA A 96 11.05 -10.11 -5.68
N ASP A 97 10.66 -9.09 -4.92
CA ASP A 97 9.27 -8.64 -4.81
C ASP A 97 8.70 -8.22 -6.18
N ILE A 98 9.46 -7.43 -6.94
CA ILE A 98 9.02 -6.96 -8.26
C ILE A 98 8.88 -8.12 -9.24
N LEU A 99 9.79 -9.10 -9.21
CA LEU A 99 9.67 -10.30 -10.05
C LEU A 99 8.42 -11.11 -9.71
N SER A 100 8.09 -11.26 -8.42
CA SER A 100 6.85 -11.92 -7.99
C SER A 100 5.62 -11.22 -8.56
N ILE A 101 5.56 -9.89 -8.50
CA ILE A 101 4.45 -9.09 -9.06
C ILE A 101 4.34 -9.32 -10.59
N LEU A 102 5.46 -9.34 -11.31
CA LEU A 102 5.44 -9.56 -12.76
C LEU A 102 5.06 -11.01 -13.13
N GLU A 103 5.41 -12.01 -12.30
CA GLU A 103 4.99 -13.41 -12.47
C GLU A 103 3.49 -13.58 -12.26
N GLU A 104 2.91 -12.87 -11.29
CA GLU A 104 1.47 -12.84 -11.07
C GLU A 104 0.73 -12.27 -12.29
N GLU A 105 1.24 -11.21 -12.92
CA GLU A 105 0.64 -10.67 -14.15
C GLU A 105 0.68 -11.65 -15.33
N LEU A 106 1.65 -12.58 -15.37
CA LEU A 106 1.68 -13.63 -16.41
C LEU A 106 0.59 -14.69 -16.24
N SER A 107 0.03 -14.82 -15.03
CA SER A 107 -1.04 -15.77 -14.70
C SER A 107 -2.42 -15.20 -14.96
N ARG A 108 -2.51 -13.91 -15.31
CA ARG A 108 -3.78 -13.22 -15.54
C ARG A 108 -4.39 -13.56 -16.90
N THR A 109 -5.69 -13.83 -16.90
CA THR A 109 -6.45 -14.20 -18.11
C THR A 109 -7.02 -12.99 -18.85
N ASP A 110 -7.04 -11.81 -18.23
CA ASP A 110 -7.59 -10.57 -18.78
C ASP A 110 -6.57 -9.75 -19.59
N ARG A 111 -5.35 -10.27 -19.76
CA ARG A 111 -4.26 -9.60 -20.48
C ARG A 111 -4.13 -10.05 -21.91
N SER A 112 -3.79 -9.12 -22.78
CA SER A 112 -3.52 -9.44 -24.19
C SER A 112 -2.20 -10.22 -24.32
N ARG A 113 -2.07 -11.00 -25.38
CA ARG A 113 -0.85 -11.76 -25.66
C ARG A 113 0.37 -10.83 -25.76
N GLU A 114 0.22 -9.67 -26.39
CA GLU A 114 1.29 -8.67 -26.52
C GLU A 114 1.74 -8.12 -25.17
N GLN A 115 0.81 -7.91 -24.24
CA GLN A 115 1.13 -7.47 -22.88
C GLN A 115 1.91 -8.53 -22.12
N LEU A 116 1.50 -9.80 -22.23
CA LEU A 116 2.19 -10.93 -21.61
C LEU A 116 3.59 -11.12 -22.19
N ASP A 117 3.74 -11.02 -23.50
CA ASP A 117 5.03 -11.11 -24.18
C ASP A 117 5.96 -9.95 -23.78
N TYR A 118 5.42 -8.73 -23.61
CA TYR A 118 6.16 -7.59 -23.09
C TYR A 118 6.66 -7.81 -21.67
N VAL A 119 5.84 -8.37 -20.77
CA VAL A 119 6.26 -8.71 -19.41
C VAL A 119 7.38 -9.75 -19.43
N ARG A 120 7.26 -10.81 -20.25
CA ARG A 120 8.31 -11.84 -20.40
C ARG A 120 9.64 -11.26 -20.88
N ASP A 121 9.61 -10.36 -21.86
CA ASP A 121 10.79 -9.64 -22.35
C ASP A 121 11.47 -8.86 -21.21
N LYS A 122 10.69 -8.08 -20.44
CA LYS A 122 11.24 -7.29 -19.33
C LYS A 122 11.74 -8.14 -18.17
N MET A 123 11.10 -9.26 -17.86
CA MET A 123 11.63 -10.21 -16.88
C MET A 123 12.95 -10.83 -17.34
N SER A 124 13.07 -11.17 -18.62
CA SER A 124 14.31 -11.70 -19.20
C SER A 124 15.44 -10.67 -19.14
N TYR A 125 15.13 -9.40 -19.41
CA TYR A 125 16.06 -8.28 -19.23
C TYR A 125 16.58 -8.18 -17.79
N ILE A 126 15.70 -8.22 -16.77
CA ILE A 126 16.09 -8.16 -15.36
C ILE A 126 17.07 -9.30 -15.04
N LYS A 127 16.73 -10.54 -15.43
CA LYS A 127 17.58 -11.72 -15.19
C LYS A 127 18.95 -11.56 -15.85
N LYS A 128 19.00 -11.09 -17.10
CA LYS A 128 20.26 -10.86 -17.83
C LYS A 128 21.14 -9.83 -17.13
N ILE A 129 20.59 -8.69 -16.74
CA ILE A 129 21.37 -7.62 -16.08
C ILE A 129 21.88 -8.09 -14.73
N ARG A 130 21.04 -8.74 -13.92
CA ARG A 130 21.43 -9.21 -12.59
C ARG A 130 22.48 -10.31 -12.64
N ASN A 131 22.38 -11.24 -13.59
CA ASN A 131 23.40 -12.27 -13.81
C ASN A 131 24.73 -11.70 -14.34
N SER A 132 24.72 -10.47 -14.84
CA SER A 132 25.92 -9.77 -15.34
C SER A 132 26.57 -8.87 -14.28
N LYS A 133 25.99 -8.76 -13.07
CA LYS A 133 26.59 -8.01 -11.97
C LYS A 133 27.73 -8.84 -11.35
N PRO A 134 28.91 -8.23 -11.08
CA PRO A 134 30.04 -8.90 -10.47
C PRO A 134 29.80 -9.27 -9.00
#